data_AF-A0A9E2GT00-F1
#
_entry.id   AF-A0A9E2GT00-F1
#
_cell.length_a   1.000
_cell.length_b   1.000
_cell.length_c   1.000
_cell.angle_alpha   90.00
_cell.angle_beta   90.00
_cell.angle_gamma   90.00
#
_symmetry.space_group_name_H-M   'P 1'
#
loop_
_entity.id
_entity.type
_entity.pdbx_description
1 polymer ?
#
loop_
_entity_poly.entity_id
_entity_poly.type
_entity_poly.pdbx_seq_one_letter_code
_entity_poly.pdbx_strand_id
1 'polypeptide(L)'
;MKMGIGVQRAAEALHERDGTAVAVCSPVASRLDKAAFDSHVAGLKLNLYGRTIARESFAVAKMLHYRYAGTAKVMIAQEPAFKALFEIPEKEWTKWEKLRADNKAAIDAAMAYHKSFFGPSKNARKGCFENLRKVWAPYIAKIKAADLQAARMALTREINSILSTEMMLCSAADGQSLFANLISREFGYSFSVSGPRMGIYYAMIESIVGTIADRENFPMRPKQNMGHVGVNFNVALSYARDKDSFGSEGEAVIEKLTPSGDDVKITFIKIKMMVDELSCTETNKIRYINASGIVEYQQDCRPIGRKEVTLQEEAIIIPAWSAGGLKKGNLASFYINGPQRRGFPAVVWADKEKKSIVNYLGVELK
;
A
#
# COMPACT_ATOMS: atom_id res chain seq x y z
N MET A 1 -3.92 -40.68 2.27
CA MET A 1 -5.31 -40.55 2.80
C MET A 1 -6.19 -40.13 1.62
N LYS A 2 -7.14 -40.97 1.17
CA LYS A 2 -8.06 -40.59 0.08
C LYS A 2 -9.17 -39.71 0.67
N MET A 3 -9.20 -38.43 0.30
CA MET A 3 -10.35 -37.57 0.63
C MET A 3 -11.61 -38.15 -0.02
N GLY A 4 -12.70 -38.23 0.74
CA GLY A 4 -13.98 -38.68 0.20
C GLY A 4 -14.45 -37.73 -0.92
N ILE A 5 -15.09 -38.27 -1.96
CA ILE A 5 -15.60 -37.52 -3.12
C ILE A 5 -16.46 -36.30 -2.71
N GLY A 6 -17.15 -36.37 -1.57
CA GLY A 6 -17.91 -35.26 -1.00
C GLY A 6 -17.04 -34.08 -0.52
N VAL A 7 -15.85 -34.34 0.04
CA VAL A 7 -14.90 -33.31 0.49
C VAL A 7 -14.37 -32.55 -0.72
N GLN A 8 -14.02 -33.29 -1.78
CA GLN A 8 -13.46 -32.73 -2.99
C GLN A 8 -14.49 -31.85 -3.72
N ARG A 9 -15.74 -32.31 -3.85
CA ARG A 9 -16.83 -31.49 -4.42
C ARG A 9 -17.18 -30.26 -3.58
N ALA A 10 -17.16 -30.36 -2.24
CA ALA A 10 -17.39 -29.22 -1.36
C ALA A 10 -16.25 -28.19 -1.44
N ALA A 11 -15.00 -28.66 -1.51
CA ALA A 11 -13.83 -27.84 -1.73
C ALA A 11 -13.83 -27.19 -3.12
N GLU A 12 -14.19 -27.92 -4.18
CA GLU A 12 -14.33 -27.41 -5.55
C GLU A 12 -15.43 -26.34 -5.66
N ALA A 13 -16.58 -26.54 -5.01
CA ALA A 13 -17.64 -25.53 -4.94
C ALA A 13 -17.19 -24.24 -4.24
N LEU A 14 -16.33 -24.34 -3.22
CA LEU A 14 -15.66 -23.19 -2.61
C LEU A 14 -14.56 -22.62 -3.50
N HIS A 15 -13.87 -23.45 -4.28
CA HIS A 15 -12.73 -23.05 -5.08
C HIS A 15 -13.14 -22.21 -6.29
N GLU A 16 -14.27 -22.51 -6.94
CA GLU A 16 -14.67 -21.82 -8.17
C GLU A 16 -15.13 -20.37 -7.92
N ARG A 17 -15.87 -20.07 -6.83
CA ARG A 17 -16.36 -18.70 -6.55
C ARG A 17 -16.37 -18.24 -5.08
N ASP A 18 -16.32 -19.14 -4.10
CA ASP A 18 -16.85 -18.82 -2.76
C ASP A 18 -15.83 -18.72 -1.62
N GLY A 19 -14.66 -19.38 -1.64
CA GLY A 19 -13.76 -19.43 -0.46
C GLY A 19 -13.27 -18.05 0.03
N THR A 20 -12.94 -17.16 -0.90
CA THR A 20 -12.60 -15.76 -0.61
C THR A 20 -13.82 -14.92 -0.24
N ALA A 21 -14.98 -15.17 -0.87
CA ALA A 21 -16.22 -14.47 -0.53
C ALA A 21 -16.71 -14.84 0.88
N VAL A 22 -16.57 -16.11 1.27
CA VAL A 22 -16.81 -16.66 2.61
C VAL A 22 -15.95 -15.93 3.63
N ALA A 23 -14.63 -15.87 3.39
CA ALA A 23 -13.66 -15.24 4.26
C ALA A 23 -13.99 -13.76 4.53
N VAL A 24 -14.33 -13.02 3.48
CA VAL A 24 -14.43 -11.55 3.55
C VAL A 24 -15.84 -11.08 3.92
N CYS A 25 -16.87 -11.76 3.44
CA CYS A 25 -18.26 -11.30 3.56
C CYS A 25 -18.98 -11.93 4.76
N SER A 26 -18.74 -13.21 5.06
CA SER A 26 -19.41 -13.91 6.16
C SER A 26 -19.22 -13.27 7.53
N PRO A 27 -18.00 -12.81 7.92
CA PRO A 27 -17.76 -12.27 9.25
C PRO A 27 -18.44 -10.91 9.48
N VAL A 28 -18.65 -10.17 8.39
CA VAL A 28 -19.38 -8.90 8.43
C VAL A 28 -20.88 -9.17 8.46
N ALA A 29 -21.34 -10.12 7.65
CA ALA A 29 -22.74 -10.51 7.58
C ALA A 29 -23.25 -11.14 8.89
N SER A 30 -22.40 -11.87 9.63
CA SER A 30 -22.77 -12.41 10.95
C SER A 30 -23.16 -11.30 11.94
N ARG A 31 -22.51 -10.14 11.83
CA ARG A 31 -22.65 -8.97 12.69
C ARG A 31 -23.65 -7.93 12.21
N LEU A 32 -24.32 -8.18 11.08
CA LEU A 32 -25.39 -7.30 10.63
C LEU A 32 -26.54 -7.33 11.64
N ASP A 33 -26.78 -6.17 12.26
CA ASP A 33 -27.90 -5.95 13.16
C ASP A 33 -29.11 -5.41 12.38
N LYS A 34 -30.22 -6.13 12.45
CA LYS A 34 -31.42 -5.80 11.66
C LYS A 34 -32.04 -4.49 12.14
N ALA A 35 -32.06 -4.24 13.46
CA ALA A 35 -32.69 -3.05 14.02
C ALA A 35 -31.93 -1.77 13.63
N ALA A 36 -30.60 -1.79 13.77
CA ALA A 36 -29.72 -0.71 13.33
C ALA A 36 -29.81 -0.50 11.82
N PHE A 37 -29.87 -1.57 11.03
CA PHE A 37 -30.07 -1.49 9.59
C PHE A 37 -31.40 -0.82 9.21
N ASP A 38 -32.51 -1.27 9.79
CA ASP A 38 -33.84 -0.71 9.51
C ASP A 38 -33.91 0.77 9.92
N SER A 39 -33.30 1.13 11.07
CA SER A 39 -33.17 2.52 11.53
C SER A 39 -32.36 3.38 10.54
N HIS A 40 -31.22 2.87 10.06
CA HIS A 40 -30.41 3.57 9.07
C HIS A 40 -31.17 3.78 7.75
N VAL A 41 -31.80 2.74 7.21
CA VAL A 41 -32.58 2.80 5.96
C VAL A 41 -33.75 3.79 6.07
N ALA A 42 -34.41 3.86 7.23
CA ALA A 42 -35.47 4.84 7.46
C ALA A 42 -34.96 6.30 7.35
N GLY A 43 -33.72 6.56 7.75
CA GLY A 43 -33.09 7.87 7.68
C GLY A 43 -32.62 8.30 6.27
N LEU A 44 -32.46 7.37 5.32
CA LEU A 44 -31.85 7.63 4.01
C LEU A 44 -32.78 8.32 2.97
N LYS A 45 -34.01 8.69 3.33
CA LYS A 45 -35.01 9.30 2.42
C LYS A 45 -35.19 8.54 1.08
N LEU A 46 -35.01 7.22 1.11
CA LEU A 46 -35.15 6.36 -0.08
C LEU A 46 -36.64 6.18 -0.43
N ASN A 47 -36.93 6.06 -1.72
CA ASN A 47 -38.26 5.65 -2.19
C ASN A 47 -38.56 4.18 -1.79
N LEU A 48 -39.78 3.70 -2.07
CA LEU A 48 -40.17 2.33 -1.72
C LEU A 48 -39.23 1.29 -2.35
N TYR A 49 -38.90 1.45 -3.63
CA TYR A 49 -38.00 0.55 -4.35
C TYR A 49 -36.63 0.47 -3.68
N GLY A 50 -36.00 1.62 -3.36
CA GLY A 50 -34.69 1.66 -2.70
C GLY A 50 -34.70 0.99 -1.33
N ARG A 51 -35.78 1.15 -0.55
CA ARG A 51 -35.94 0.46 0.74
C ARG A 51 -36.08 -1.06 0.57
N THR A 52 -36.82 -1.52 -0.43
CA THR A 52 -36.96 -2.94 -0.75
C THR A 52 -35.62 -3.55 -1.14
N ILE A 53 -34.89 -2.95 -2.09
CA ILE A 53 -33.58 -3.43 -2.52
C ILE A 53 -32.57 -3.46 -1.37
N ALA A 54 -32.58 -2.46 -0.49
CA ALA A 54 -31.71 -2.45 0.68
C ALA A 54 -32.00 -3.65 1.60
N ARG A 55 -33.29 -3.90 1.92
CA ARG A 55 -33.71 -5.02 2.77
C ARG A 55 -33.45 -6.38 2.15
N GLU A 56 -33.65 -6.51 0.84
CA GLU A 56 -33.30 -7.72 0.09
C GLU A 56 -31.80 -7.98 0.16
N SER A 57 -30.97 -6.94 -0.05
CA SER A 57 -29.51 -7.05 0.07
C SER A 57 -29.08 -7.48 1.47
N PHE A 58 -29.72 -6.96 2.52
CA PHE A 58 -29.50 -7.40 3.90
C PHE A 58 -29.85 -8.88 4.08
N ALA A 59 -31.02 -9.30 3.60
CA ALA A 59 -31.48 -10.69 3.71
C ALA A 59 -30.55 -11.66 2.97
N VAL A 60 -30.13 -11.30 1.75
CA VAL A 60 -29.15 -12.06 0.96
C VAL A 60 -27.83 -12.19 1.71
N ALA A 61 -27.32 -11.11 2.30
CA ALA A 61 -26.09 -11.15 3.08
C ALA A 61 -26.19 -12.11 4.29
N LYS A 62 -27.30 -12.07 5.05
CA LYS A 62 -27.54 -13.01 6.17
C LYS A 62 -27.66 -14.46 5.69
N MET A 63 -28.38 -14.69 4.60
CA MET A 63 -28.56 -16.02 4.02
C MET A 63 -27.23 -16.63 3.57
N LEU A 64 -26.38 -15.84 2.89
CA LEU A 64 -25.03 -16.24 2.52
C LEU A 64 -24.18 -16.58 3.75
N HIS A 65 -24.23 -15.78 4.81
CA HIS A 65 -23.55 -16.09 6.06
C HIS A 65 -23.96 -17.46 6.63
N TYR A 66 -25.27 -17.76 6.71
CA TYR A 66 -25.73 -19.06 7.22
C TYR A 66 -25.28 -20.23 6.35
N ARG A 67 -25.35 -20.08 5.02
CA ARG A 67 -24.84 -21.08 4.08
C ARG A 67 -23.35 -21.35 4.31
N TYR A 68 -22.57 -20.30 4.49
CA TYR A 68 -21.12 -20.41 4.72
C TYR A 68 -20.79 -21.00 6.08
N ALA A 69 -21.51 -20.63 7.14
CA ALA A 69 -21.35 -21.22 8.47
C ALA A 69 -21.70 -22.72 8.47
N GLY A 70 -22.74 -23.12 7.74
CA GLY A 70 -23.09 -24.53 7.54
C GLY A 70 -21.98 -25.29 6.80
N THR A 71 -21.44 -24.71 5.73
CA THR A 71 -20.33 -25.30 4.96
C THR A 71 -19.07 -25.45 5.83
N ALA A 72 -18.73 -24.43 6.62
CA ALA A 72 -17.60 -24.49 7.55
C ALA A 72 -17.71 -25.66 8.53
N LYS A 73 -18.90 -25.90 9.12
CA LYS A 73 -19.12 -27.03 10.03
C LYS A 73 -18.87 -28.38 9.35
N VAL A 74 -19.34 -28.55 8.11
CA VAL A 74 -19.13 -29.78 7.34
C VAL A 74 -17.64 -29.99 7.05
N MET A 75 -16.92 -28.93 6.64
CA MET A 75 -15.49 -29.03 6.34
C MET A 75 -14.65 -29.33 7.59
N ILE A 76 -14.94 -28.68 8.72
CA ILE A 76 -14.26 -28.95 9.98
C ILE A 76 -14.47 -30.40 10.44
N ALA A 77 -15.68 -30.93 10.27
CA ALA A 77 -15.98 -32.32 10.61
C ALA A 77 -15.25 -33.33 9.72
N GLN A 78 -14.97 -32.96 8.46
CA GLN A 78 -14.26 -33.81 7.50
C GLN A 78 -12.75 -33.71 7.61
N GLU A 79 -12.21 -32.52 7.89
CA GLU A 79 -10.78 -32.25 8.00
C GLU A 79 -10.53 -31.20 9.12
N PRO A 80 -10.03 -31.63 10.30
CA PRO A 80 -9.83 -30.76 11.45
C PRO A 80 -8.92 -29.54 11.19
N ALA A 81 -8.01 -29.60 10.21
CA ALA A 81 -7.18 -28.44 9.85
C ALA A 81 -7.99 -27.21 9.42
N PHE A 82 -9.22 -27.38 8.92
CA PHE A 82 -10.09 -26.26 8.61
C PHE A 82 -10.55 -25.47 9.83
N LYS A 83 -10.46 -26.04 11.04
CA LYS A 83 -10.88 -25.35 12.27
C LYS A 83 -10.12 -24.04 12.45
N ALA A 84 -8.79 -24.09 12.32
CA ALA A 84 -7.96 -22.90 12.46
C ALA A 84 -8.33 -21.81 11.44
N LEU A 85 -8.60 -22.21 10.19
CA LEU A 85 -8.98 -21.30 9.10
C LEU A 85 -10.30 -20.57 9.38
N PHE A 86 -11.31 -21.28 9.89
CA PHE A 86 -12.63 -20.70 10.17
C PHE A 86 -12.71 -19.90 11.48
N GLU A 87 -11.70 -20.00 12.36
CA GLU A 87 -11.56 -19.14 13.55
C GLU A 87 -10.92 -17.77 13.26
N ILE A 88 -10.16 -17.64 12.16
CA ILE A 88 -9.45 -16.41 11.78
C ILE A 88 -10.38 -15.19 11.70
N PRO A 89 -11.56 -15.28 11.05
CA PRO A 89 -12.54 -14.20 11.05
C PRO A 89 -12.78 -13.51 12.39
N GLU A 90 -13.04 -14.29 13.44
CA GLU A 90 -13.37 -13.77 14.75
C GLU A 90 -12.15 -13.12 15.42
N LYS A 91 -10.99 -13.76 15.29
CA LYS A 91 -9.71 -13.28 15.83
C LYS A 91 -9.31 -11.95 15.21
N GLU A 92 -9.30 -11.85 13.88
CA GLU A 92 -8.93 -10.62 13.17
C GLU A 92 -9.98 -9.52 13.34
N TRP A 93 -11.26 -9.87 13.46
CA TRP A 93 -12.29 -8.88 13.78
C TRP A 93 -12.07 -8.28 15.16
N THR A 94 -11.91 -9.12 16.18
CA THR A 94 -11.67 -8.68 17.57
C THR A 94 -10.39 -7.84 17.66
N LYS A 95 -9.34 -8.27 16.96
CA LYS A 95 -8.09 -7.50 16.82
C LYS A 95 -8.35 -6.13 16.22
N TRP A 96 -9.14 -6.04 15.16
CA TRP A 96 -9.48 -4.78 14.52
C TRP A 96 -10.34 -3.88 15.40
N GLU A 97 -11.33 -4.42 16.13
CA GLU A 97 -12.16 -3.64 17.05
C GLU A 97 -11.32 -3.04 18.18
N LYS A 98 -10.42 -3.83 18.77
CA LYS A 98 -9.47 -3.34 19.76
C LYS A 98 -8.58 -2.24 19.17
N LEU A 99 -8.00 -2.48 18.00
CA LEU A 99 -7.16 -1.50 17.33
C LEU A 99 -7.91 -0.19 17.04
N ARG A 100 -9.17 -0.29 16.63
CA ARG A 100 -10.03 0.88 16.41
C ARG A 100 -10.30 1.62 17.71
N ALA A 101 -10.61 0.91 18.79
CA ALA A 101 -10.85 1.50 20.10
C ALA A 101 -9.60 2.23 20.62
N ASP A 102 -8.45 1.56 20.57
CA ASP A 102 -7.16 2.09 21.07
C ASP A 102 -6.69 3.32 20.25
N ASN A 103 -7.15 3.47 19.01
CA ASN A 103 -6.74 4.55 18.08
C ASN A 103 -7.91 5.42 17.62
N LYS A 104 -9.00 5.48 18.40
CA LYS A 104 -10.25 6.11 18.00
C LYS A 104 -10.07 7.54 17.49
N ALA A 105 -9.31 8.37 18.19
CA ALA A 105 -9.12 9.77 17.81
C ALA A 105 -8.41 9.92 16.44
N ALA A 106 -7.40 9.11 16.17
CA ALA A 106 -6.67 9.14 14.90
C ALA A 106 -7.56 8.64 13.74
N ILE A 107 -8.33 7.58 13.96
CA ILE A 107 -9.29 7.06 12.98
C ILE A 107 -10.39 8.08 12.71
N ASP A 108 -10.98 8.66 13.74
CA ASP A 108 -12.04 9.65 13.58
C ASP A 108 -11.54 10.88 12.82
N ALA A 109 -10.31 11.33 13.07
CA ALA A 109 -9.69 12.42 12.32
C ALA A 109 -9.53 12.07 10.82
N ALA A 110 -9.03 10.88 10.51
CA ALA A 110 -8.88 10.40 9.14
C ALA A 110 -10.25 10.25 8.44
N MET A 111 -11.26 9.70 9.13
CA MET A 111 -12.59 9.52 8.58
C MET A 111 -13.38 10.82 8.43
N ALA A 112 -13.16 11.82 9.30
CA ALA A 112 -13.73 13.15 9.15
C ALA A 112 -13.22 13.82 7.86
N TYR A 113 -11.92 13.63 7.56
CA TYR A 113 -11.37 14.07 6.28
C TYR A 113 -11.96 13.28 5.11
N HIS A 114 -11.99 11.94 5.18
CA HIS A 114 -12.57 11.11 4.13
C HIS A 114 -13.98 11.60 3.73
N LYS A 115 -14.83 11.84 4.73
CA LYS A 115 -16.19 12.39 4.53
C LYS A 115 -16.16 13.76 3.87
N SER A 116 -15.24 14.63 4.25
CA SER A 116 -15.08 15.97 3.67
C SER A 116 -14.56 15.90 2.22
N PHE A 117 -13.67 14.96 1.93
CA PHE A 117 -13.11 14.72 0.61
C PHE A 117 -14.17 14.28 -0.38
N PHE A 118 -14.98 13.27 -0.05
CA PHE A 118 -16.09 12.80 -0.88
C PHE A 118 -17.37 13.64 -0.72
N GLY A 119 -17.32 14.70 0.08
CA GLY A 119 -18.41 15.66 0.24
C GLY A 119 -18.55 16.62 -0.96
N PRO A 120 -19.58 17.47 -0.95
CA PRO A 120 -19.91 18.33 -2.10
C PRO A 120 -18.92 19.50 -2.31
N SER A 121 -18.07 19.83 -1.33
CA SER A 121 -17.19 21.01 -1.38
C SER A 121 -15.73 20.63 -1.60
N LYS A 122 -15.15 21.09 -2.72
CA LYS A 122 -13.69 21.00 -2.95
C LYS A 122 -12.89 21.85 -1.97
N ASN A 123 -13.45 22.97 -1.50
CA ASN A 123 -12.78 23.86 -0.55
C ASN A 123 -12.61 23.21 0.83
N ALA A 124 -13.50 22.29 1.22
CA ALA A 124 -13.39 21.56 2.48
C ALA A 124 -12.16 20.64 2.57
N ARG A 125 -11.42 20.48 1.46
CA ARG A 125 -10.22 19.65 1.36
C ARG A 125 -8.92 20.41 1.65
N LYS A 126 -8.95 21.75 1.56
CA LYS A 126 -7.74 22.58 1.67
C LYS A 126 -7.14 22.52 3.08
N GLY A 127 -5.82 22.42 3.17
CA GLY A 127 -5.06 22.41 4.42
C GLY A 127 -5.19 21.13 5.24
N CYS A 128 -5.72 20.06 4.64
CA CYS A 128 -5.89 18.79 5.32
C CYS A 128 -4.56 18.04 5.48
N PHE A 129 -3.60 18.25 4.56
CA PHE A 129 -2.28 17.63 4.59
C PHE A 129 -1.58 17.90 5.92
N GLU A 130 -1.43 19.16 6.31
CA GLU A 130 -0.70 19.51 7.53
C GLU A 130 -1.37 19.00 8.81
N ASN A 131 -2.70 18.99 8.84
CA ASN A 131 -3.46 18.48 9.97
C ASN A 131 -3.34 16.96 10.08
N LEU A 132 -3.50 16.25 8.96
CA LEU A 132 -3.43 14.79 8.95
C LEU A 132 -1.99 14.30 9.12
N ARG A 133 -0.98 15.02 8.63
CA ARG A 133 0.45 14.71 8.83
C ARG A 133 0.82 14.66 10.31
N LYS A 134 0.29 15.58 11.13
CA LYS A 134 0.50 15.59 12.58
C LYS A 134 -0.08 14.36 13.29
N VAL A 135 -1.14 13.79 12.74
CA VAL A 135 -1.75 12.54 13.24
C VAL A 135 -1.02 11.32 12.68
N TRP A 136 -0.62 11.35 11.41
CA TRP A 136 0.00 10.24 10.68
C TRP A 136 1.47 9.99 11.09
N ALA A 137 2.29 11.05 11.15
CA ALA A 137 3.73 10.93 11.38
C ALA A 137 4.07 10.21 12.71
N PRO A 138 3.40 10.44 13.85
CA PRO A 138 3.67 9.70 15.09
C PRO A 138 3.45 8.18 14.98
N TYR A 139 2.61 7.72 14.06
CA TYR A 139 2.39 6.29 13.83
C TYR A 139 3.48 5.69 12.94
N ILE A 140 3.90 6.42 11.90
CA ILE A 140 5.04 6.01 11.06
C ILE A 140 6.33 5.98 11.87
N ALA A 141 6.57 6.98 12.73
CA ALA A 141 7.76 7.05 13.58
C ALA A 141 7.90 5.85 14.54
N LYS A 142 6.81 5.14 14.84
CA LYS A 142 6.80 3.94 15.69
C LYS A 142 7.03 2.64 14.92
N ILE A 143 7.14 2.69 13.60
CA ILE A 143 7.40 1.51 12.78
C ILE A 143 8.80 0.98 13.12
N LYS A 144 8.84 -0.24 13.65
CA LYS A 144 10.07 -0.99 13.88
C LYS A 144 10.27 -1.97 12.73
N ALA A 145 10.92 -1.51 11.67
CA ALA A 145 11.17 -2.29 10.47
C ALA A 145 12.62 -2.75 10.42
N ALA A 146 12.83 -4.06 10.24
CA ALA A 146 14.17 -4.62 10.02
C ALA A 146 14.72 -4.27 8.63
N ASP A 147 13.83 -4.11 7.64
CA ASP A 147 14.17 -3.80 6.25
C ASP A 147 13.05 -2.98 5.58
N LEU A 148 13.26 -2.60 4.32
CA LEU A 148 12.32 -1.79 3.55
C LEU A 148 10.98 -2.51 3.32
N GLN A 149 10.99 -3.84 3.16
CA GLN A 149 9.76 -4.59 2.95
C GLN A 149 8.92 -4.62 4.23
N ALA A 150 9.55 -4.80 5.38
CA ALA A 150 8.89 -4.70 6.69
C ALA A 150 8.29 -3.30 6.90
N ALA A 151 8.98 -2.23 6.50
CA ALA A 151 8.45 -0.86 6.56
C ALA A 151 7.20 -0.69 5.67
N ARG A 152 7.25 -1.18 4.43
CA ARG A 152 6.10 -1.19 3.49
C ARG A 152 4.90 -1.96 4.02
N MET A 153 5.14 -3.14 4.60
CA MET A 153 4.07 -3.90 5.23
C MET A 153 3.48 -3.15 6.42
N ALA A 154 4.31 -2.52 7.25
CA ALA A 154 3.85 -1.75 8.40
C ALA A 154 3.05 -0.50 8.00
N LEU A 155 3.38 0.13 6.87
CA LEU A 155 2.61 1.24 6.29
C LEU A 155 1.19 0.84 5.89
N THR A 156 1.04 -0.38 5.38
CA THR A 156 -0.17 -0.86 4.73
C THR A 156 -1.00 -1.80 5.59
N ARG A 157 -0.60 -2.02 6.85
CA ARG A 157 -1.33 -2.80 7.83
C ARG A 157 -2.08 -1.89 8.81
N GLU A 158 -3.19 -2.42 9.33
CA GLU A 158 -3.83 -1.90 10.54
C GLU A 158 -4.22 -0.41 10.46
N ILE A 159 -3.90 0.38 11.49
CA ILE A 159 -4.19 1.81 11.55
C ILE A 159 -3.42 2.59 10.49
N ASN A 160 -2.18 2.20 10.20
CA ASN A 160 -1.33 2.89 9.24
C ASN A 160 -1.91 2.83 7.83
N SER A 161 -2.57 1.74 7.46
CA SER A 161 -3.26 1.62 6.17
C SER A 161 -4.32 2.72 6.00
N ILE A 162 -5.13 2.94 7.03
CA ILE A 162 -6.20 3.96 7.04
C ILE A 162 -5.56 5.36 6.99
N LEU A 163 -4.65 5.65 7.92
CA LEU A 163 -4.03 6.97 8.00
C LEU A 163 -3.25 7.31 6.72
N SER A 164 -2.53 6.36 6.13
CA SER A 164 -1.72 6.59 4.93
C SER A 164 -2.57 6.72 3.68
N THR A 165 -3.70 6.02 3.59
CA THR A 165 -4.66 6.21 2.48
C THR A 165 -5.24 7.62 2.50
N GLU A 166 -5.69 8.08 3.68
CA GLU A 166 -6.21 9.44 3.82
C GLU A 166 -5.10 10.48 3.64
N MET A 167 -3.88 10.20 4.10
CA MET A 167 -2.72 11.06 3.91
C MET A 167 -2.39 11.23 2.43
N MET A 168 -2.43 10.15 1.65
CA MET A 168 -2.26 10.19 0.19
C MET A 168 -3.31 11.09 -0.47
N LEU A 169 -4.59 10.91 -0.13
CA LEU A 169 -5.69 11.73 -0.66
C LEU A 169 -5.53 13.21 -0.28
N CYS A 170 -5.13 13.48 0.95
CA CYS A 170 -4.85 14.84 1.44
C CYS A 170 -3.69 15.49 0.70
N SER A 171 -2.61 14.75 0.54
CA SER A 171 -1.43 15.22 -0.17
C SER A 171 -1.78 15.60 -1.59
N ALA A 172 -2.55 14.76 -2.30
CA ALA A 172 -3.01 15.09 -3.65
C ALA A 172 -3.93 16.32 -3.69
N ALA A 173 -4.84 16.47 -2.72
CA ALA A 173 -5.77 17.59 -2.65
C ALA A 173 -5.07 18.94 -2.37
N ASP A 174 -4.04 18.93 -1.52
CA ASP A 174 -3.29 20.12 -1.11
C ASP A 174 -2.09 20.43 -2.02
N GLY A 175 -1.97 19.74 -3.16
CA GLY A 175 -0.92 19.99 -4.16
C GLY A 175 0.44 19.37 -3.83
N GLN A 176 0.51 18.49 -2.84
CA GLN A 176 1.66 17.63 -2.55
C GLN A 176 1.64 16.35 -3.42
N SER A 177 1.42 16.49 -4.73
CA SER A 177 1.19 15.38 -5.65
C SER A 177 2.35 14.38 -5.69
N LEU A 178 3.60 14.86 -5.62
CA LEU A 178 4.78 14.00 -5.60
C LEU A 178 4.81 13.09 -4.36
N PHE A 179 4.42 13.63 -3.20
CA PHE A 179 4.32 12.84 -1.97
C PHE A 179 3.14 11.86 -2.00
N ALA A 180 2.00 12.27 -2.57
CA ALA A 180 0.88 11.36 -2.81
C ALA A 180 1.28 10.17 -3.70
N ASN A 181 2.00 10.44 -4.80
CA ASN A 181 2.53 9.41 -5.69
C ASN A 181 3.54 8.50 -4.97
N LEU A 182 4.40 9.05 -4.11
CA LEU A 182 5.30 8.26 -3.28
C LEU A 182 4.54 7.30 -2.36
N ILE A 183 3.52 7.76 -1.62
CA ILE A 183 2.69 6.87 -0.79
C ILE A 183 2.01 5.82 -1.68
N SER A 184 1.43 6.22 -2.82
CA SER A 184 0.79 5.29 -3.75
C SER A 184 1.75 4.21 -4.25
N ARG A 185 3.01 4.57 -4.52
CA ARG A 185 4.06 3.64 -4.93
C ARG A 185 4.37 2.65 -3.80
N GLU A 186 4.54 3.13 -2.57
CA GLU A 186 4.80 2.24 -1.43
C GLU A 186 3.67 1.24 -1.20
N PHE A 187 2.41 1.66 -1.41
CA PHE A 187 1.27 0.74 -1.41
C PHE A 187 1.29 -0.26 -2.56
N GLY A 188 1.88 0.06 -3.70
CA GLY A 188 2.06 -0.87 -4.81
C GLY A 188 3.02 -2.03 -4.51
N TYR A 189 3.90 -1.87 -3.52
CA TYR A 189 4.85 -2.91 -3.09
C TYR A 189 4.32 -3.80 -1.95
N SER A 190 3.09 -3.58 -1.52
CA SER A 190 2.48 -4.34 -0.42
C SER A 190 0.98 -4.51 -0.62
N PHE A 191 0.36 -5.24 0.30
CA PHE A 191 -1.07 -5.46 0.31
C PHE A 191 -1.74 -4.51 1.29
N SER A 192 -2.74 -3.75 0.83
CA SER A 192 -3.49 -2.86 1.73
C SER A 192 -4.45 -3.64 2.62
N VAL A 193 -4.18 -3.63 3.92
CA VAL A 193 -5.03 -4.22 4.96
C VAL A 193 -5.82 -3.11 5.66
N SER A 194 -6.72 -2.47 4.91
CA SER A 194 -7.64 -1.48 5.47
C SER A 194 -8.90 -2.16 6.03
N GLY A 195 -9.06 -2.15 7.35
CA GLY A 195 -10.28 -2.66 7.99
C GLY A 195 -10.30 -4.17 8.24
N PRO A 196 -11.36 -4.67 8.90
CA PRO A 196 -11.41 -6.06 9.34
C PRO A 196 -11.57 -7.03 8.16
N ARG A 197 -12.25 -6.61 7.09
CA ARG A 197 -12.45 -7.42 5.87
C ARG A 197 -11.12 -7.81 5.22
N MET A 198 -10.23 -6.84 5.02
CA MET A 198 -8.92 -7.10 4.42
C MET A 198 -8.00 -7.81 5.41
N GLY A 199 -8.09 -7.53 6.71
CA GLY A 199 -7.36 -8.26 7.75
C GLY A 199 -7.66 -9.76 7.71
N ILE A 200 -8.94 -10.10 7.70
CA ILE A 200 -9.42 -11.49 7.62
C ILE A 200 -8.96 -12.13 6.31
N TYR A 201 -9.09 -11.43 5.17
CA TYR A 201 -8.68 -11.95 3.87
C TYR A 201 -7.21 -12.40 3.85
N TYR A 202 -6.30 -11.50 4.25
CA TYR A 202 -4.87 -11.79 4.19
C TYR A 202 -4.43 -12.78 5.27
N ALA A 203 -5.00 -12.72 6.48
CA ALA A 203 -4.72 -13.72 7.51
C ALA A 203 -5.17 -15.13 7.07
N MET A 204 -6.30 -15.25 6.35
CA MET A 204 -6.73 -16.52 5.79
C MET A 204 -5.80 -17.00 4.67
N ILE A 205 -5.30 -16.11 3.81
CA ILE A 205 -4.26 -16.47 2.81
C ILE A 205 -3.00 -16.99 3.50
N GLU A 206 -2.47 -16.26 4.48
CA GLU A 206 -1.28 -16.65 5.24
C GLU A 206 -1.49 -18.03 5.90
N SER A 207 -2.66 -18.27 6.48
CA SER A 207 -3.00 -19.58 7.09
C SER A 207 -3.12 -20.70 6.06
N ILE A 208 -3.74 -20.46 4.90
CA ILE A 208 -3.82 -21.45 3.82
C ILE A 208 -2.41 -21.79 3.30
N VAL A 209 -1.58 -20.78 3.05
CA VAL A 209 -0.19 -20.98 2.59
C VAL A 209 0.60 -21.80 3.61
N GLY A 210 0.52 -21.46 4.90
CA GLY A 210 1.16 -22.22 5.97
C GLY A 210 0.66 -23.68 6.03
N THR A 211 -0.64 -23.90 5.84
CA THR A 211 -1.22 -25.25 5.82
C THR A 211 -0.76 -26.06 4.61
N ILE A 212 -0.66 -25.44 3.42
CA ILE A 212 -0.18 -26.11 2.21
C ILE A 212 1.30 -26.49 2.33
N ALA A 213 2.11 -25.63 2.96
CA ALA A 213 3.52 -25.92 3.19
C ALA A 213 3.73 -27.16 4.07
N ASP A 214 2.85 -27.38 5.04
CA ASP A 214 2.83 -28.57 5.90
C ASP A 214 2.12 -29.78 5.25
N ARG A 215 1.24 -29.54 4.27
CA ARG A 215 0.34 -30.56 3.69
C ARG A 215 0.25 -30.49 2.17
N GLU A 216 0.91 -31.43 1.51
CA GLU A 216 0.99 -31.55 0.04
C GLU A 216 -0.38 -31.54 -0.67
N ASN A 217 -1.38 -32.22 -0.09
CA ASN A 217 -2.70 -32.44 -0.70
C ASN A 217 -3.83 -31.62 -0.06
N PHE A 218 -3.55 -30.47 0.56
CA PHE A 218 -4.62 -29.63 1.11
C PHE A 218 -5.55 -29.12 -0.02
N PRO A 219 -6.89 -29.32 0.07
CA PRO A 219 -7.79 -29.13 -1.08
C PRO A 219 -8.17 -27.67 -1.36
N MET A 220 -7.58 -26.71 -0.63
CA MET A 220 -7.69 -25.27 -0.93
C MET A 220 -6.37 -24.74 -1.49
N ARG A 221 -6.47 -23.87 -2.48
CA ARG A 221 -5.36 -23.04 -2.96
C ARG A 221 -5.73 -21.57 -2.82
N PRO A 222 -4.79 -20.69 -2.39
CA PRO A 222 -5.06 -19.28 -2.33
C PRO A 222 -5.25 -18.76 -3.76
N LYS A 223 -6.41 -18.19 -4.07
CA LYS A 223 -6.53 -17.38 -5.28
C LYS A 223 -5.76 -16.10 -5.05
N GLN A 224 -4.80 -15.82 -5.93
CA GLN A 224 -4.19 -14.49 -6.00
C GLN A 224 -5.22 -13.50 -6.57
N ASN A 225 -6.21 -13.12 -5.77
CA ASN A 225 -6.86 -11.84 -6.01
C ASN A 225 -5.85 -10.79 -5.58
N MET A 226 -5.04 -10.34 -6.54
CA MET A 226 -4.27 -9.10 -6.40
C MET A 226 -5.30 -8.03 -6.06
N GLY A 227 -5.16 -7.45 -4.86
CA GLY A 227 -6.13 -6.54 -4.30
C GLY A 227 -6.54 -5.49 -5.34
N HIS A 228 -7.85 -5.33 -5.51
CA HIS A 228 -8.37 -4.26 -6.35
C HIS A 228 -7.75 -2.95 -5.88
N VAL A 229 -7.02 -2.26 -6.76
CA VAL A 229 -6.51 -0.91 -6.51
C VAL A 229 -7.74 -0.08 -6.15
N GLY A 230 -7.87 0.27 -4.86
CA GLY A 230 -9.10 0.84 -4.33
C GLY A 230 -9.47 2.12 -5.08
N VAL A 231 -10.76 2.43 -5.18
CA VAL A 231 -11.26 3.65 -5.86
C VAL A 231 -10.50 4.91 -5.39
N ASN A 232 -10.12 4.96 -4.11
CA ASN A 232 -9.31 6.04 -3.54
C ASN A 232 -7.96 6.24 -4.23
N PHE A 233 -7.29 5.17 -4.67
CA PHE A 233 -6.03 5.25 -5.42
C PHE A 233 -6.24 5.90 -6.77
N ASN A 234 -7.24 5.44 -7.53
CA ASN A 234 -7.55 6.01 -8.84
C ASN A 234 -7.95 7.49 -8.70
N VAL A 235 -8.70 7.83 -7.65
CA VAL A 235 -9.04 9.21 -7.35
C VAL A 235 -7.78 10.01 -6.99
N ALA A 236 -6.95 9.57 -6.04
CA ALA A 236 -5.70 10.25 -5.69
C ALA A 236 -4.79 10.47 -6.91
N LEU A 237 -4.59 9.44 -7.72
CA LEU A 237 -3.80 9.49 -8.94
C LEU A 237 -4.41 10.45 -9.97
N SER A 238 -5.74 10.55 -10.07
CA SER A 238 -6.37 11.54 -10.96
C SER A 238 -6.06 12.98 -10.53
N TYR A 239 -6.01 13.27 -9.22
CA TYR A 239 -5.59 14.60 -8.73
C TYR A 239 -4.10 14.84 -8.91
N ALA A 240 -3.27 13.79 -8.78
CA ALA A 240 -1.82 13.91 -8.92
C ALA A 240 -1.36 14.04 -10.38
N ARG A 241 -2.02 13.36 -11.32
CA ARG A 241 -1.68 13.34 -12.75
C ARG A 241 -1.78 14.70 -13.44
N ASP A 242 -2.67 15.56 -12.97
CA ASP A 242 -2.92 16.87 -13.61
C ASP A 242 -1.84 17.91 -13.31
N LYS A 243 -0.90 17.64 -12.39
CA LYS A 243 -0.03 18.70 -11.85
C LYS A 243 1.47 18.44 -11.84
N ASP A 244 1.93 17.20 -11.80
CA ASP A 244 3.37 16.89 -11.85
C ASP A 244 3.59 15.40 -12.13
N SER A 245 4.47 15.12 -13.10
CA SER A 245 4.86 13.79 -13.60
C SER A 245 5.24 12.78 -12.51
N PHE A 246 5.21 11.50 -12.86
CA PHE A 246 5.86 10.45 -12.06
C PHE A 246 7.31 10.85 -11.75
N GLY A 247 7.69 10.78 -10.48
CA GLY A 247 9.06 11.05 -10.05
C GLY A 247 10.01 9.92 -10.47
N SER A 248 11.30 10.27 -10.57
CA SER A 248 12.39 9.31 -10.68
C SER A 248 12.97 8.99 -9.29
N GLU A 249 13.61 7.84 -9.19
CA GLU A 249 14.34 7.45 -7.99
C GLU A 249 15.79 7.91 -8.07
N GLY A 250 16.30 8.46 -6.97
CA GLY A 250 17.73 8.73 -6.79
C GLY A 250 18.19 8.14 -5.46
N GLU A 251 19.24 7.31 -5.49
CA GLU A 251 19.84 6.73 -4.29
C GLU A 251 21.29 7.19 -4.16
N ALA A 252 21.62 7.86 -3.05
CA ALA A 252 22.96 8.39 -2.83
C ALA A 252 23.26 8.61 -1.34
N VAL A 253 24.56 8.73 -1.00
CA VAL A 253 24.99 9.00 0.38
C VAL A 253 25.06 10.50 0.63
N ILE A 254 24.41 10.93 1.71
CA ILE A 254 24.32 12.34 2.09
C ILE A 254 25.70 12.85 2.51
N GLU A 255 26.14 13.92 1.88
CA GLU A 255 27.34 14.67 2.28
C GLU A 255 26.98 15.80 3.24
N LYS A 256 25.95 16.59 2.89
CA LYS A 256 25.57 17.79 3.63
C LYS A 256 24.07 18.05 3.52
N LEU A 257 23.50 18.56 4.61
CA LEU A 257 22.17 19.16 4.65
C LEU A 257 22.32 20.65 4.91
N THR A 258 21.66 21.47 4.10
CA THR A 258 21.69 22.94 4.21
C THR A 258 20.25 23.43 4.34
N PRO A 259 19.83 23.91 5.53
CA PRO A 259 18.53 24.54 5.72
C PRO A 259 18.34 25.74 4.78
N SER A 260 17.14 25.90 4.24
CA SER A 260 16.78 26.96 3.29
C SER A 260 15.31 27.33 3.43
N GLY A 261 14.96 28.04 4.50
CA GLY A 261 13.57 28.39 4.82
C GLY A 261 12.76 27.15 5.18
N ASP A 262 11.63 26.93 4.50
CA ASP A 262 10.77 25.75 4.67
C ASP A 262 11.32 24.49 3.98
N ASP A 263 12.46 24.61 3.30
CA ASP A 263 13.12 23.55 2.55
C ASP A 263 14.51 23.22 3.14
N VAL A 264 15.04 22.04 2.79
CA VAL A 264 16.39 21.59 3.08
C VAL A 264 17.04 21.13 1.77
N LYS A 265 18.18 21.73 1.44
CA LYS A 265 19.00 21.31 0.29
C LYS A 265 19.97 20.21 0.73
N ILE A 266 19.95 19.10 0.02
CA ILE A 266 20.79 17.93 0.27
C ILE A 266 21.83 17.83 -0.85
N THR A 267 23.10 17.68 -0.47
CA THR A 267 24.19 17.33 -1.41
C THR A 267 24.74 15.94 -1.09
N PHE A 268 25.26 15.28 -2.10
CA PHE A 268 25.66 13.88 -2.04
C PHE A 268 27.17 13.70 -2.19
N ILE A 269 27.70 12.64 -1.59
CA ILE A 269 29.12 12.29 -1.67
C ILE A 269 29.49 11.94 -3.12
N LYS A 270 30.64 12.44 -3.57
CA LYS A 270 31.27 12.03 -4.82
C LYS A 270 31.81 10.60 -4.70
N ILE A 271 31.45 9.73 -5.64
CA ILE A 271 31.92 8.35 -5.69
C ILE A 271 32.84 8.21 -6.90
N LYS A 272 34.04 7.66 -6.67
CA LYS A 272 34.94 7.27 -7.74
C LYS A 272 34.69 5.81 -8.09
N MET A 273 34.53 5.50 -9.36
CA MET A 273 34.42 4.12 -9.82
C MET A 273 35.13 3.93 -11.16
N MET A 274 35.61 2.71 -11.38
CA MET A 274 36.16 2.31 -12.67
C MET A 274 35.00 1.91 -13.58
N VAL A 275 34.87 2.56 -14.73
CA VAL A 275 33.97 2.14 -15.79
C VAL A 275 34.77 1.66 -16.98
N ASP A 276 34.24 0.68 -17.69
CA ASP A 276 34.84 0.24 -18.93
C ASP A 276 34.76 1.38 -19.94
N GLU A 277 35.89 1.66 -20.59
CA GLU A 277 35.94 2.54 -21.73
C GLU A 277 35.56 1.72 -22.96
N LEU A 278 34.49 2.12 -23.63
CA LEU A 278 33.96 1.40 -24.78
C LEU A 278 34.38 2.11 -26.08
N SER A 279 34.90 1.35 -27.04
CA SER A 279 34.98 1.76 -28.43
C SER A 279 33.78 1.20 -29.16
N CYS A 280 32.89 2.08 -29.61
CA CYS A 280 31.67 1.73 -30.31
C CYS A 280 31.79 2.05 -31.79
N THR A 281 31.48 1.08 -32.64
CA THR A 281 31.37 1.26 -34.09
C THR A 281 29.94 1.03 -34.54
N GLU A 282 29.40 1.90 -35.39
CA GLU A 282 28.05 1.72 -35.91
C GLU A 282 27.98 0.49 -36.82
N THR A 283 26.96 -0.33 -36.64
CA THR A 283 26.76 -1.55 -37.43
C THR A 283 25.94 -1.32 -38.69
N ASN A 284 25.52 -0.07 -38.95
CA ASN A 284 24.56 0.32 -39.99
C ASN A 284 23.20 -0.40 -39.92
N LYS A 285 22.89 -1.08 -38.80
CA LYS A 285 21.57 -1.67 -38.54
C LYS A 285 20.73 -0.69 -37.71
N ILE A 286 19.49 -0.45 -38.10
CA ILE A 286 18.59 0.43 -37.34
C ILE A 286 18.21 -0.28 -36.03
N ARG A 287 18.46 0.38 -34.88
CA ARG A 287 17.98 -0.09 -33.58
C ARG A 287 16.55 0.35 -33.36
N TYR A 288 16.28 1.65 -33.52
CA TYR A 288 14.95 2.24 -33.52
C TYR A 288 14.98 3.65 -34.12
N ILE A 289 13.82 4.21 -34.44
CA ILE A 289 13.64 5.61 -34.81
C ILE A 289 12.99 6.31 -33.62
N ASN A 290 13.63 7.35 -33.09
CA ASN A 290 13.12 8.03 -31.90
C ASN A 290 11.91 8.92 -32.24
N ALA A 291 11.26 9.48 -31.22
CA ALA A 291 10.06 10.31 -31.40
C ALA A 291 10.27 11.58 -32.24
N SER A 292 11.53 11.99 -32.47
CA SER A 292 11.89 13.14 -33.32
C SER A 292 12.21 12.73 -34.77
N GLY A 293 12.06 11.45 -35.12
CA GLY A 293 12.36 10.93 -36.46
C GLY A 293 13.85 10.66 -36.71
N ILE A 294 14.71 10.78 -35.69
CA ILE A 294 16.13 10.48 -35.80
C ILE A 294 16.31 8.96 -35.73
N VAL A 295 17.01 8.41 -36.73
CA VAL A 295 17.36 6.99 -36.78
C VAL A 295 18.54 6.75 -35.84
N GLU A 296 18.35 5.90 -34.82
CA GLU A 296 19.45 5.44 -33.99
C GLU A 296 19.92 4.06 -34.48
N TYR A 297 21.20 3.98 -34.86
CA TYR A 297 21.83 2.75 -35.31
C TYR A 297 22.30 1.90 -34.13
N GLN A 298 22.25 0.59 -34.30
CA GLN A 298 22.86 -0.37 -33.40
C GLN A 298 24.38 -0.21 -33.46
N GLN A 299 25.00 -0.15 -32.28
CA GLN A 299 26.45 -0.04 -32.12
C GLN A 299 27.04 -1.39 -31.69
N ASP A 300 28.19 -1.77 -32.25
CA ASP A 300 29.06 -2.83 -31.74
C ASP A 300 30.11 -2.17 -30.84
N CYS A 301 29.93 -2.31 -29.53
CA CYS A 301 30.79 -1.71 -28.52
C CYS A 301 31.71 -2.77 -27.90
N ARG A 302 33.02 -2.50 -27.88
CA ARG A 302 34.02 -3.35 -27.24
C ARG A 302 34.76 -2.60 -26.14
N PRO A 303 35.02 -3.22 -24.97
CA PRO A 303 35.84 -2.61 -23.93
C PRO A 303 37.28 -2.48 -24.42
N ILE A 304 37.80 -1.26 -24.44
CA ILE A 304 39.18 -0.93 -24.83
C ILE A 304 40.07 -0.54 -23.63
N GLY A 305 39.48 -0.43 -22.45
CA GLY A 305 40.19 -0.10 -21.23
C GLY A 305 39.23 0.14 -20.07
N ARG A 306 39.77 0.65 -18.96
CA ARG A 306 38.99 1.14 -17.82
C ARG A 306 39.46 2.53 -17.44
N LYS A 307 38.53 3.42 -17.12
CA LYS A 307 38.84 4.75 -16.62
C LYS A 307 38.12 5.01 -15.30
N GLU A 308 38.79 5.76 -14.43
CA GLU A 308 38.17 6.27 -13.22
C GLU A 308 37.23 7.42 -13.60
N VAL A 309 35.96 7.30 -13.25
CA VAL A 309 34.99 8.38 -13.33
C VAL A 309 34.54 8.75 -11.92
N THR A 310 34.37 10.04 -11.69
CA THR A 310 33.76 10.55 -10.46
C THR A 310 32.29 10.84 -10.75
N LEU A 311 31.40 10.11 -10.10
CA LEU A 311 29.96 10.31 -10.15
C LEU A 311 29.49 11.03 -8.88
N GLN A 312 28.53 11.94 -9.04
CA GLN A 312 27.87 12.61 -7.93
C GLN A 312 26.41 12.78 -8.29
N GLU A 313 25.52 12.35 -7.40
CA GLU A 313 24.10 12.65 -7.55
C GLU A 313 23.86 14.16 -7.41
N GLU A 314 22.99 14.71 -8.24
CA GLU A 314 22.67 16.13 -8.21
C GLU A 314 21.96 16.50 -6.90
N ALA A 315 22.15 17.75 -6.45
CA ALA A 315 21.52 18.21 -5.22
C ALA A 315 19.98 18.12 -5.31
N ILE A 316 19.35 17.74 -4.20
CA ILE A 316 17.88 17.61 -4.10
C ILE A 316 17.38 18.60 -3.06
N ILE A 317 16.18 19.14 -3.28
CA ILE A 317 15.48 19.99 -2.32
C ILE A 317 14.31 19.20 -1.75
N ILE A 318 14.24 19.08 -0.43
CA ILE A 318 13.12 18.43 0.26
C ILE A 318 12.48 19.41 1.25
N PRO A 319 11.18 19.28 1.57
CA PRO A 319 10.58 20.08 2.64
C PRO A 319 11.22 19.78 4.00
N ALA A 320 11.42 20.79 4.82
CA ALA A 320 12.08 20.68 6.12
C ALA A 320 11.38 19.68 7.05
N TRP A 321 10.05 19.57 6.98
CA TRP A 321 9.29 18.61 7.77
C TRP A 321 9.66 17.15 7.45
N SER A 322 10.20 16.88 6.25
CA SER A 322 10.56 15.54 5.79
C SER A 322 12.01 15.15 6.11
N ALA A 323 12.81 16.09 6.64
CA ALA A 323 14.25 15.92 6.84
C ALA A 323 14.66 15.28 8.18
N GLY A 324 13.71 14.88 9.04
CA GLY A 324 13.99 14.29 10.35
C GLY A 324 14.88 13.04 10.27
N GLY A 325 15.86 12.91 11.17
CA GLY A 325 16.80 11.78 11.19
C GLY A 325 17.85 11.74 10.06
N LEU A 326 17.77 12.61 9.05
CA LEU A 326 18.79 12.68 7.99
C LEU A 326 20.06 13.35 8.51
N LYS A 327 21.20 12.72 8.22
CA LYS A 327 22.54 13.24 8.55
C LYS A 327 23.56 12.83 7.50
N LYS A 328 24.73 13.48 7.53
CA LYS A 328 25.89 13.08 6.72
C LYS A 328 26.22 11.61 6.96
N GLY A 329 26.49 10.88 5.88
CA GLY A 329 26.85 9.46 5.90
C GLY A 329 25.67 8.50 5.73
N ASN A 330 24.43 8.95 5.94
CA ASN A 330 23.25 8.15 5.65
C ASN A 330 23.16 7.84 4.15
N LEU A 331 22.76 6.62 3.79
CA LEU A 331 22.32 6.29 2.44
C LEU A 331 20.84 6.63 2.32
N ALA A 332 20.44 7.37 1.29
CA ALA A 332 19.06 7.81 1.14
C ALA A 332 18.55 7.55 -0.28
N SER A 333 17.35 7.00 -0.38
CA SER A 333 16.56 6.90 -1.60
C SER A 333 15.49 7.99 -1.58
N PHE A 334 15.43 8.79 -2.63
CA PHE A 334 14.47 9.89 -2.81
C PHE A 334 13.57 9.61 -4.00
N TYR A 335 12.34 10.12 -3.89
CA TYR A 335 11.42 10.25 -5.02
C TYR A 335 11.40 11.71 -5.47
N ILE A 336 11.88 11.97 -6.68
CA ILE A 336 12.30 13.29 -7.15
C ILE A 336 11.55 13.64 -8.43
N ASN A 337 11.13 14.90 -8.59
CA ASN A 337 10.58 15.38 -9.84
C ASN A 337 10.97 16.84 -10.13
N GLY A 338 10.87 17.20 -11.41
CA GLY A 338 11.02 18.55 -11.92
C GLY A 338 12.47 19.04 -12.02
N PRO A 339 12.69 20.16 -12.73
CA PRO A 339 14.01 20.71 -13.01
C PRO A 339 14.74 21.20 -11.75
N GLN A 340 13.99 21.59 -10.71
CA GLN A 340 14.55 21.99 -9.41
C GLN A 340 14.92 20.79 -8.53
N ARG A 341 14.65 19.56 -8.98
CA ARG A 341 14.86 18.31 -8.24
C ARG A 341 14.27 18.37 -6.85
N ARG A 342 13.00 18.78 -6.78
CA ARG A 342 12.22 18.71 -5.55
C ARG A 342 11.82 17.26 -5.31
N GLY A 343 11.92 16.81 -4.06
CA GLY A 343 11.68 15.40 -3.75
C GLY A 343 11.25 15.16 -2.31
N PHE A 344 11.03 13.88 -2.03
CA PHE A 344 10.74 13.37 -0.69
C PHE A 344 11.63 12.16 -0.41
N PRO A 345 12.14 12.00 0.83
CA PRO A 345 12.78 10.75 1.22
C PRO A 345 11.77 9.60 1.11
N ALA A 346 12.08 8.62 0.27
CA ALA A 346 11.34 7.37 0.25
C ALA A 346 11.74 6.51 1.45
N VAL A 347 13.06 6.33 1.62
CA VAL A 347 13.67 5.59 2.72
C VAL A 347 15.10 6.10 2.91
N VAL A 348 15.54 6.18 4.17
CA VAL A 348 16.91 6.55 4.53
C VAL A 348 17.45 5.52 5.51
N TRP A 349 18.62 4.99 5.19
CA TRP A 349 19.37 4.08 6.04
C TRP A 349 20.48 4.82 6.79
N ALA A 350 20.83 4.31 7.97
CA ALA A 350 21.92 4.84 8.78
C ALA A 350 23.28 4.81 8.06
N ASP A 351 23.46 3.87 7.13
CA ASP A 351 24.69 3.62 6.40
C ASP A 351 24.43 2.97 5.02
N LYS A 352 25.51 2.76 4.26
CA LYS A 352 25.49 2.10 2.94
C LYS A 352 25.14 0.61 3.01
N GLU A 353 25.25 -0.02 4.16
CA GLU A 353 24.99 -1.44 4.35
C GLU A 353 23.49 -1.73 4.54
N LYS A 354 22.66 -0.68 4.58
CA LYS A 354 21.19 -0.75 4.71
C LYS A 354 20.74 -1.49 5.97
N LYS A 355 21.55 -1.46 7.03
CA LYS A 355 21.31 -2.21 8.29
C LYS A 355 20.13 -1.71 9.11
N SER A 356 19.86 -0.41 9.07
CA SER A 356 18.78 0.20 9.86
C SER A 356 18.19 1.38 9.11
N ILE A 357 16.86 1.47 9.11
CA ILE A 357 16.10 2.58 8.52
C ILE A 357 15.94 3.65 9.59
N VAL A 358 16.35 4.87 9.29
CA VAL A 358 16.28 6.03 10.20
C VAL A 358 15.21 7.05 9.79
N ASN A 359 14.79 7.02 8.52
CA ASN A 359 13.66 7.80 8.05
C ASN A 359 12.90 7.00 6.99
N TYR A 360 11.57 7.04 7.05
CA TYR A 360 10.70 6.44 6.06
C TYR A 360 9.59 7.42 5.69
N LEU A 361 9.41 7.68 4.40
CA LEU A 361 8.41 8.64 3.89
C LEU A 361 8.50 10.05 4.51
N GLY A 362 9.72 10.51 4.77
CA GLY A 362 9.96 11.81 5.39
C GLY A 362 9.72 11.84 6.91
N VAL A 363 9.48 10.70 7.56
CA VAL A 363 9.30 10.62 9.01
C VAL A 363 10.50 9.92 9.64
N GLU A 364 11.11 10.57 10.62
CA GLU A 364 12.16 9.97 11.45
C GLU A 364 11.60 8.77 12.24
N LEU A 365 12.30 7.63 12.15
CA LEU A 365 11.96 6.43 12.91
C LEU A 365 12.69 6.43 14.25
N LYS A 366 11.99 6.02 15.32
CA LYS A 366 12.49 6.03 16.71
C LYS A 366 12.85 4.66 17.25
#